data_AF-A0A8J7RPZ9-F1
#
_entry.id   AF-A0A8J7RPZ9-F1
#
_cell.length_a   1.000
_cell.length_b   1.000
_cell.length_c   1.000
_cell.angle_alpha   90.00
_cell.angle_beta   90.00
_cell.angle_gamma   90.00
#
_symmetry.space_group_name_H-M   'P 1'
#
loop_
_entity.id
_entity.type
_entity.pdbx_description
1 polymer ?
#
loop_
_entity_poly.entity_id
_entity_poly.type
_entity_poly.pdbx_seq_one_letter_code
_entity_poly.pdbx_strand_id
1 'polypeptide(L)'
;MRGLRFLPVVLAMVSASPAYAQSAAAVATVEASATEGGVRLVGRAVALADGRYEAKMAIRKSGRSGETSTTQGGAFELQAGKTADVASVGLSMVPGDTLVVDLVLTAGGEEVSRTMLSVGK
;
A
#
# COMPACT_ATOMS: atom_id res chain seq x y z
N MET A 1 -39.92 36.80 50.86
CA MET A 1 -40.16 35.37 50.54
C MET A 1 -39.35 35.04 49.29
N ARG A 2 -38.26 34.27 49.41
CA ARG A 2 -37.33 33.92 48.32
C ARG A 2 -37.72 32.55 47.75
N GLY A 3 -38.19 32.51 46.51
CA GLY A 3 -38.52 31.27 45.79
C GLY A 3 -37.27 30.68 45.15
N LEU A 4 -36.79 29.56 45.68
CA LEU A 4 -35.65 28.80 45.17
C LEU A 4 -36.11 27.99 43.94
N ARG A 5 -35.68 28.38 42.74
CA ARG A 5 -35.99 27.66 41.49
C ARG A 5 -35.00 26.51 41.32
N PHE A 6 -35.51 25.27 41.41
CA PHE A 6 -34.76 24.05 41.08
C PHE A 6 -34.67 23.88 39.56
N LEU A 7 -33.45 23.73 39.04
CA LEU A 7 -33.14 23.45 37.64
C LEU A 7 -32.76 21.97 37.51
N PRO A 8 -33.50 21.11 36.79
CA PRO A 8 -33.08 19.74 36.58
C PRO A 8 -32.01 19.68 35.48
N VAL A 9 -30.81 19.23 35.84
CA VAL A 9 -29.76 18.86 34.88
C VAL A 9 -30.10 17.47 34.35
N VAL A 10 -30.49 17.39 33.09
CA VAL A 10 -30.67 16.13 32.36
C VAL A 10 -29.32 15.71 31.80
N LEU A 11 -28.69 14.73 32.44
CA LEU A 11 -27.44 14.11 31.97
C LEU A 11 -27.78 13.09 30.88
N ALA A 12 -27.69 13.50 29.62
CA ALA A 12 -27.83 12.61 28.48
C ALA A 12 -26.59 11.70 28.38
N MET A 13 -26.75 10.40 28.66
CA MET A 13 -25.72 9.41 28.38
C MET A 13 -25.58 9.23 26.87
N VAL A 14 -24.47 9.72 26.31
CA VAL A 14 -24.09 9.45 24.93
C VAL A 14 -23.55 8.03 24.89
N SER A 15 -24.37 7.10 24.41
CA SER A 15 -23.95 5.74 24.06
C SER A 15 -23.02 5.82 22.84
N ALA A 16 -21.72 5.95 23.08
CA ALA A 16 -20.71 5.80 22.03
C ALA A 16 -20.65 4.32 21.64
N SER A 17 -21.43 3.91 20.65
CA SER A 17 -21.23 2.60 20.02
C SER A 17 -19.81 2.55 19.44
N PRO A 18 -19.01 1.52 19.73
CA PRO A 18 -17.73 1.35 19.07
C PRO A 18 -18.00 1.14 17.58
N ALA A 19 -17.58 2.10 16.75
CA ALA A 19 -17.48 1.88 15.33
C ALA A 19 -16.42 0.80 15.13
N TYR A 20 -16.85 -0.42 14.79
CA TYR A 20 -15.94 -1.43 14.27
C TYR A 20 -15.34 -0.84 13.00
N ALA A 21 -14.12 -0.31 13.11
CA ALA A 21 -13.33 0.08 11.95
C ALA A 21 -13.16 -1.17 11.10
N GLN A 22 -13.80 -1.19 9.93
CA GLN A 22 -13.63 -2.26 8.97
C GLN A 22 -12.13 -2.31 8.63
N SER A 23 -11.47 -3.39 9.02
CA SER A 23 -10.02 -3.51 8.84
C SER A 23 -9.73 -3.57 7.34
N ALA A 24 -9.07 -2.53 6.83
CA ALA A 24 -8.63 -2.49 5.44
C ALA A 24 -7.63 -3.62 5.20
N ALA A 25 -7.77 -4.33 4.09
CA ALA A 25 -6.96 -5.50 3.79
C ALA A 25 -6.75 -5.59 2.28
N ALA A 26 -5.51 -5.84 1.86
CA ALA A 26 -5.14 -6.00 0.47
C ALA A 26 -3.95 -6.95 0.34
N VAL A 27 -3.73 -7.48 -0.86
CA VAL A 27 -2.56 -8.29 -1.20
C VAL A 27 -1.73 -7.56 -2.24
N ALA A 28 -0.43 -7.42 -1.96
CA ALA A 28 0.56 -6.92 -2.91
C ALA A 28 1.07 -8.06 -3.80
N THR A 29 1.27 -7.81 -5.09
CA THR A 29 2.02 -8.71 -5.97
C THR A 29 2.92 -7.92 -6.90
N VAL A 30 4.02 -8.54 -7.36
CA VAL A 30 4.93 -7.96 -8.35
C VAL A 30 4.99 -8.91 -9.53
N GLU A 31 4.62 -8.44 -10.71
CA GLU A 31 4.79 -9.15 -11.97
C GLU A 31 6.07 -8.66 -12.66
N ALA A 32 6.88 -9.61 -13.13
CA ALA A 32 8.06 -9.34 -13.92
C ALA A 32 7.92 -10.01 -15.29
N SER A 33 8.06 -9.24 -16.36
CA SER A 33 8.06 -9.76 -17.74
C SER A 33 9.32 -9.33 -18.47
N ALA A 34 9.90 -10.25 -19.24
CA ALA A 34 11.07 -9.96 -20.07
C ALA A 34 10.69 -9.01 -21.22
N THR A 35 11.61 -8.12 -21.57
CA THR A 35 11.53 -7.25 -22.76
C THR A 35 12.81 -7.41 -23.59
N GLU A 36 12.85 -6.84 -24.80
CA GLU A 36 14.01 -6.96 -25.69
C GLU A 36 15.33 -6.46 -25.06
N GLY A 37 15.25 -5.49 -24.14
CA GLY A 37 16.42 -4.88 -23.50
C GLY A 37 16.51 -5.06 -21.97
N GLY A 38 15.64 -5.86 -21.35
CA GLY A 38 15.65 -6.05 -19.90
C GLY A 38 14.34 -6.59 -19.35
N VAL A 39 13.80 -5.92 -18.32
CA VAL A 39 12.60 -6.36 -17.60
C VAL A 39 11.59 -5.22 -17.44
N ARG A 40 10.31 -5.55 -17.50
CA ARG A 40 9.22 -4.69 -17.06
C ARG A 40 8.65 -5.23 -15.76
N LEU A 41 8.59 -4.37 -14.75
CA LEU A 41 8.03 -4.65 -13.43
C LEU A 41 6.70 -3.93 -13.29
N VAL A 42 5.67 -4.65 -12.87
CA VAL A 42 4.36 -4.08 -12.53
C VAL A 42 4.00 -4.49 -11.11
N GLY A 43 3.87 -3.52 -10.22
CA GLY A 43 3.33 -3.74 -8.89
C GLY A 43 1.81 -3.70 -8.95
N ARG A 44 1.13 -4.69 -8.37
CA ARG A 44 -0.33 -4.75 -8.29
C ARG A 44 -0.81 -4.85 -6.85
N ALA A 45 -2.02 -4.37 -6.64
CA ALA A 45 -2.77 -4.52 -5.40
C ALA A 45 -4.11 -5.20 -5.69
N VAL A 46 -4.48 -6.19 -4.87
CA VAL A 46 -5.82 -6.80 -4.85
C VAL A 46 -6.46 -6.48 -3.51
N ALA A 47 -7.56 -5.73 -3.51
CA ALA A 47 -8.27 -5.38 -2.27
C ALA A 47 -9.09 -6.57 -1.77
N LEU A 48 -8.96 -6.89 -0.48
CA LEU A 48 -9.80 -7.84 0.24
C LEU A 48 -10.95 -7.13 0.98
N ALA A 49 -10.81 -5.82 1.21
CA ALA A 49 -11.84 -4.94 1.76
C ALA A 49 -11.91 -3.62 0.96
N ASP A 50 -13.07 -2.95 0.99
CA ASP A 50 -13.17 -1.58 0.48
C ASP A 50 -12.26 -0.66 1.29
N GLY A 51 -11.51 0.20 0.62
CA GLY A 51 -10.66 1.13 1.35
C GLY A 51 -9.83 2.06 0.48
N ARG A 52 -9.22 3.03 1.17
CA ARG A 52 -8.14 3.84 0.65
C ARG A 52 -6.82 3.21 1.05
N TYR A 53 -5.99 2.97 0.05
CA TYR A 53 -4.69 2.33 0.18
C TYR A 53 -3.60 3.28 -0.31
N GLU A 54 -2.38 3.06 0.15
CA GLU A 54 -1.18 3.66 -0.45
C GLU A 54 -0.23 2.54 -0.85
N ALA A 55 0.40 2.69 -2.01
CA ALA A 55 1.44 1.78 -2.48
C ALA A 55 2.78 2.48 -2.53
N LYS A 56 3.84 1.73 -2.26
CA LYS A 56 5.23 2.15 -2.50
C LYS A 56 6.03 0.96 -3.01
N MET A 57 6.49 1.05 -4.26
CA MET A 57 7.40 0.12 -4.90
C MET A 57 8.80 0.72 -4.95
N ALA A 58 9.72 0.20 -4.13
CA ALA A 58 11.13 0.54 -4.17
C ALA A 58 11.89 -0.51 -4.98
N ILE A 59 12.73 -0.08 -5.91
CA ILE A 59 13.51 -0.95 -6.78
C ILE A 59 14.97 -0.55 -6.68
N ARG A 60 15.85 -1.52 -6.48
CA ARG A 60 17.29 -1.35 -6.53
C ARG A 60 17.88 -2.32 -7.55
N LYS A 61 18.63 -1.77 -8.50
CA LYS A 61 19.41 -2.53 -9.47
C LYS A 61 20.88 -2.29 -9.18
N SER A 62 21.70 -3.34 -9.16
CA SER A 62 23.16 -3.20 -9.07
C SER A 62 23.84 -4.04 -10.15
N GLY A 63 24.95 -3.55 -10.68
CA GLY A 63 25.68 -4.22 -11.74
C GLY A 63 27.04 -3.57 -12.01
N ARG A 64 27.69 -3.95 -13.10
CA ARG A 64 29.01 -3.41 -13.48
C ARG A 64 28.99 -1.89 -13.67
N SER A 65 27.86 -1.35 -14.10
CA SER A 65 27.66 0.08 -14.35
C SER A 65 27.35 0.90 -13.08
N GLY A 66 27.25 0.26 -11.91
CA GLY A 66 26.90 0.88 -10.64
C GLY A 66 25.53 0.47 -10.11
N GLU A 67 25.01 1.25 -9.17
CA GLU A 67 23.72 1.03 -8.53
C GLU A 67 22.71 2.09 -8.97
N THR A 68 21.45 1.68 -9.17
CA THR A 68 20.33 2.57 -9.45
C THR A 68 19.18 2.22 -8.51
N SER A 69 18.56 3.26 -7.92
CA SER A 69 17.38 3.10 -7.08
C SER A 69 16.23 3.93 -7.65
N THR A 70 15.04 3.37 -7.69
CA THR A 70 13.81 4.05 -8.11
C THR A 70 12.70 3.74 -7.12
N THR A 71 11.84 4.71 -6.86
CA THR A 71 10.65 4.50 -6.02
C THR A 71 9.45 5.09 -6.74
N GLN A 72 8.38 4.30 -6.83
CA GLN A 72 7.12 4.72 -7.43
C GLN A 72 5.96 4.24 -6.56
N GLY A 73 4.86 4.98 -6.54
CA GLY A 73 3.70 4.64 -5.75
C GLY A 73 2.74 5.81 -5.64
N GLY A 74 1.69 5.63 -4.84
CA GLY A 74 0.66 6.64 -4.64
C GLY A 74 -0.53 6.10 -3.85
N ALA A 75 -1.42 7.02 -3.47
CA ALA A 75 -2.69 6.70 -2.84
C ALA A 75 -3.74 6.36 -3.90
N PHE A 76 -4.61 5.39 -3.61
CA PHE A 76 -5.71 4.98 -4.47
C PHE A 76 -6.87 4.41 -3.64
N GLU A 77 -8.06 4.42 -4.22
CA GLU A 77 -9.24 3.76 -3.64
C GLU A 77 -9.50 2.47 -4.41
N LEU A 78 -9.82 1.40 -3.68
CA LEU A 78 -10.08 0.10 -4.29
C LEU A 78 -11.21 -0.60 -3.55
N GLN A 79 -12.17 -1.12 -4.31
CA GLN A 79 -13.25 -1.93 -3.78
C GLN A 79 -12.78 -3.38 -3.57
N ALA A 80 -13.39 -4.08 -2.61
CA ALA A 80 -13.14 -5.47 -2.33
C ALA A 80 -13.28 -6.33 -3.62
N GLY A 81 -12.31 -7.21 -3.82
CA GLY A 81 -12.20 -8.06 -5.00
C GLY A 81 -11.70 -7.34 -6.26
N LYS A 82 -11.44 -6.04 -6.22
CA LYS A 82 -10.84 -5.31 -7.36
C LYS A 82 -9.33 -5.31 -7.30
N THR A 83 -8.73 -5.06 -8.46
CA THR A 83 -7.27 -5.01 -8.66
C THR A 83 -6.89 -3.65 -9.24
N ALA A 84 -5.71 -3.15 -8.86
CA ALA A 84 -5.11 -1.97 -9.47
C ALA A 84 -3.61 -2.19 -9.72
N ASP A 85 -3.12 -1.67 -10.85
CA ASP A 85 -1.69 -1.52 -11.09
C ASP A 85 -1.22 -0.25 -10.38
N VAL A 86 -0.31 -0.40 -9.41
CA VAL A 86 0.09 0.68 -8.49
C VAL A 86 1.46 1.28 -8.81
N ALA A 87 2.26 0.57 -9.60
CA ALA A 87 3.53 1.05 -10.12
C ALA A 87 3.92 0.26 -11.38
N SER A 88 4.66 0.88 -12.30
CA SER A 88 5.13 0.23 -13.53
C SER A 88 6.48 0.82 -13.92
N VAL A 89 7.54 0.00 -13.89
CA VAL A 89 8.91 0.43 -14.20
C VAL A 89 9.53 -0.49 -15.23
N GLY A 90 10.10 0.09 -16.29
CA GLY A 90 10.97 -0.61 -17.23
C GLY A 90 12.43 -0.42 -16.84
N LEU A 91 13.21 -1.50 -16.83
CA LEU A 91 14.62 -1.47 -16.48
C LEU A 91 15.43 -2.23 -17.52
N SER A 92 16.50 -1.60 -18.01
CA SER A 92 17.53 -2.31 -18.76
C SER A 92 18.32 -3.21 -17.82
N MET A 93 18.48 -4.48 -18.20
CA MET A 93 19.23 -5.48 -17.45
C MET A 93 20.19 -6.22 -18.38
N VAL A 94 21.40 -6.48 -17.89
CA VAL A 94 22.39 -7.32 -18.58
C VAL A 94 22.77 -8.52 -17.70
N PRO A 95 23.32 -9.60 -18.27
CA PRO A 95 23.78 -10.74 -17.47
C PRO A 95 24.76 -10.31 -16.37
N GLY A 96 24.47 -10.74 -15.14
CA GLY A 96 25.25 -10.38 -13.94
C GLY A 96 24.72 -9.16 -13.18
N ASP A 97 23.73 -8.43 -13.70
CA ASP A 97 22.99 -7.45 -12.90
C ASP A 97 22.14 -8.17 -11.84
N THR A 98 22.02 -7.56 -10.67
CA THR A 98 21.10 -7.97 -9.61
C THR A 98 19.97 -6.96 -9.46
N LEU A 99 18.81 -7.44 -9.05
CA LEU A 99 17.60 -6.66 -8.88
C LEU A 99 16.91 -7.03 -7.57
N VAL A 100 16.50 -6.02 -6.81
CA VAL A 100 15.67 -6.15 -5.62
C VAL A 100 14.47 -5.21 -5.76
N VAL A 101 13.27 -5.74 -5.56
CA VAL A 101 12.02 -4.99 -5.57
C VAL A 101 11.31 -5.22 -4.24
N ASP A 102 10.86 -4.14 -3.61
CA ASP A 102 10.06 -4.15 -2.38
C ASP A 102 8.78 -3.34 -2.62
N LEU A 103 7.64 -4.01 -2.69
CA LEU A 103 6.33 -3.40 -2.82
C LEU A 103 5.60 -3.50 -1.48
N VAL A 104 5.28 -2.34 -0.91
CA VAL A 104 4.53 -2.21 0.35
C VAL A 104 3.17 -1.56 0.05
N LEU A 105 2.11 -2.14 0.61
CA LEU A 105 0.78 -1.54 0.66
C LEU A 105 0.46 -1.13 2.10
N THR A 106 -0.06 0.07 2.28
CA THR A 106 -0.53 0.56 3.57
C THR A 106 -2.00 1.00 3.51
N ALA A 107 -2.68 0.95 4.65
CA ALA A 107 -4.00 1.53 4.84
C ALA A 107 -4.06 2.19 6.22
N GLY A 108 -4.49 3.45 6.28
CA GLY A 108 -4.47 4.22 7.53
C GLY A 108 -3.08 4.40 8.15
N GLY A 109 -2.02 4.27 7.35
CA GLY A 109 -0.63 4.32 7.81
C GLY A 109 -0.06 2.97 8.30
N GLU A 110 -0.87 1.92 8.39
CA GLU A 110 -0.42 0.58 8.76
C GLU A 110 -0.11 -0.26 7.52
N GLU A 111 0.96 -1.06 7.57
CA GLU A 111 1.27 -2.02 6.51
C GLU A 111 0.26 -3.16 6.50
N VAL A 112 -0.45 -3.32 5.38
CA VAL A 112 -1.42 -4.39 5.17
C VAL A 112 -0.85 -5.52 4.34
N SER A 113 0.19 -5.25 3.54
CA SER A 113 0.86 -6.26 2.72
C SER A 113 2.24 -5.80 2.26
N ARG A 114 3.15 -6.76 2.08
CA ARG A 114 4.46 -6.54 1.48
C ARG A 114 4.85 -7.71 0.59
N THR A 115 5.43 -7.40 -0.57
CA THR A 115 6.03 -8.38 -1.46
C THR A 115 7.45 -7.97 -1.81
N MET A 116 8.38 -8.92 -1.64
CA MET A 116 9.78 -8.74 -2.01
C MET A 116 10.15 -9.71 -3.13
N LEU A 117 10.74 -9.19 -4.21
CA LEU A 117 11.29 -9.95 -5.31
C LEU A 117 12.80 -9.69 -5.38
N SER A 118 13.60 -10.75 -5.56
CA SER A 118 15.04 -10.63 -5.77
C SER A 118 15.49 -11.55 -6.92
N VAL A 119 16.29 -11.00 -7.82
CA VAL A 119 16.81 -11.69 -9.01
C VAL A 119 18.31 -11.42 -9.14
N GLY A 120 19.08 -12.43 -9.58
CA GLY A 120 20.51 -12.31 -9.86
C GLY A 120 21.41 -12.81 -8.72
N LYS A 121 21.37 -14.11 -8.43
CA LYS A 121 22.44 -14.79 -7.67
C LYS A 121 23.34 -15.56 -8.63
#